data_AF-A0A2U1TE95-F1
#
_entry.id   AF-A0A2U1TE95-F1
#
_cell.length_a   1.000
_cell.length_b   1.000
_cell.length_c   1.000
_cell.angle_alpha   90.00
_cell.angle_beta   90.00
_cell.angle_gamma   90.00
#
_symmetry.space_group_name_H-M   'P 1'
#
loop_
_entity.id
_entity.type
_entity.pdbx_description
1 polymer ?
#
loop_
_entity_poly.entity_id
_entity_poly.type
_entity_poly.pdbx_seq_one_letter_code
_entity_poly.pdbx_strand_id
1 'polypeptide(L)'
;MLDPLTLSQQLRRDGNVRLALNVLKNAAWADPGDLRVRRALAEMYREMGHPDQAGRWGIVLDGWTTAKEKEELVKDIAYRGEDDLVKFLNLPSGPHTFPDLHDLLAGPVKKYMEPSSGRWRETLFGIAAIGWLVSTIAFLIGSIAVTVLVTAELGDPAGVARLIGCPTVVLAGLSTSIYALSARAWWAPIVVLVGLLFTGAGVIAFLDLVGLLPN
;
A
#
# COMPACT_ATOMS: atom_id res chain seq x y z
N MET A 1 -36.98 30.87 -4.16
CA MET A 1 -36.32 29.69 -3.56
C MET A 1 -35.42 30.21 -2.45
N LEU A 2 -35.44 29.60 -1.25
CA LEU A 2 -34.57 30.05 -0.15
C LEU A 2 -33.10 29.86 -0.54
N ASP A 3 -32.25 30.79 -0.11
CA ASP A 3 -30.79 30.69 -0.20
C ASP A 3 -30.30 29.39 0.50
N PRO A 4 -29.38 28.60 -0.11
CA PRO A 4 -28.96 27.32 0.44
C PRO A 4 -28.40 27.40 1.87
N LEU A 5 -27.71 28.50 2.23
CA LEU A 5 -27.18 28.67 3.59
C LEU A 5 -28.32 28.87 4.59
N THR A 6 -29.30 29.71 4.25
CA THR A 6 -30.47 29.98 5.10
C THR A 6 -31.29 28.70 5.30
N LEU A 7 -31.53 27.95 4.21
CA LEU A 7 -32.23 26.66 4.28
C LEU A 7 -31.47 25.63 5.13
N SER A 8 -30.15 25.52 4.96
CA SER A 8 -29.32 24.62 5.75
C SER A 8 -29.36 24.99 7.24
N GLN A 9 -29.25 26.28 7.59
CA GLN A 9 -29.34 26.76 8.96
C GLN A 9 -30.72 26.49 9.60
N GLN A 10 -31.81 26.65 8.84
CA GLN A 10 -33.14 26.30 9.32
C GLN A 10 -33.24 24.80 9.59
N LEU A 11 -32.84 23.96 8.64
CA LEU A 11 -32.85 22.51 8.81
C LEU A 11 -31.99 22.05 9.99
N ARG A 12 -30.85 22.69 10.25
CA ARG A 12 -30.04 22.42 11.46
C ARG A 12 -30.78 22.77 12.74
N ARG A 13 -31.46 23.92 12.80
CA ARG A 13 -32.27 24.33 13.97
C ARG A 13 -33.43 23.37 14.20
N ASP A 14 -33.99 22.81 13.14
CA ASP A 14 -35.04 21.80 13.20
C ASP A 14 -34.52 20.38 13.49
N GLY A 15 -33.22 20.21 13.75
CA GLY A 15 -32.58 18.92 14.05
C GLY A 15 -32.30 18.04 12.81
N ASN A 16 -32.64 18.50 11.60
CA ASN A 16 -32.46 17.78 10.34
C ASN A 16 -31.05 17.95 9.74
N VAL A 17 -30.02 17.58 10.52
CA VAL A 17 -28.59 17.73 10.17
C VAL A 17 -28.25 17.08 8.82
N ARG A 18 -28.77 15.88 8.54
CA ARG A 18 -28.51 15.19 7.27
C ARG A 18 -29.04 15.95 6.05
N LEU A 19 -30.24 16.52 6.16
CA LEU A 19 -30.83 17.31 5.07
C LEU A 19 -30.09 18.62 4.89
N ALA A 20 -29.74 19.30 5.99
CA ALA A 20 -28.92 20.52 5.95
C ALA A 20 -27.59 20.30 5.22
N LEU A 21 -26.90 19.18 5.52
CA LEU A 21 -25.66 18.81 4.87
C LEU A 21 -25.86 18.55 3.37
N ASN A 22 -26.93 17.85 3.00
CA ASN A 22 -27.24 17.55 1.60
C ASN A 22 -27.57 18.82 0.80
N VAL A 23 -28.28 19.79 1.38
CA VAL A 23 -28.55 21.09 0.75
C VAL A 23 -27.23 21.78 0.41
N LEU A 24 -26.29 21.86 1.37
CA LEU A 24 -24.99 22.49 1.14
C LEU A 24 -24.16 21.73 0.10
N LYS A 25 -24.15 20.40 0.14
CA LYS A 25 -23.45 19.59 -0.88
C LYS A 25 -23.99 19.85 -2.27
N ASN A 26 -25.30 19.79 -2.44
CA ASN A 26 -25.93 20.00 -3.75
C ASN A 26 -25.65 21.41 -4.28
N ALA A 27 -25.68 22.43 -3.40
CA ALA A 27 -25.32 23.79 -3.75
C ALA A 27 -23.84 23.90 -4.16
N ALA A 28 -22.91 23.29 -3.41
CA ALA A 28 -21.48 23.30 -3.74
C ALA A 28 -21.18 22.56 -5.06
N TRP A 29 -21.94 21.52 -5.40
CA TRP A 29 -21.84 20.83 -6.69
C TRP A 29 -22.42 21.64 -7.84
N ALA A 30 -23.51 22.37 -7.61
CA ALA A 30 -24.15 23.21 -8.62
C ALA A 30 -23.32 24.47 -8.93
N ASP A 31 -22.72 25.07 -7.90
CA ASP A 31 -21.80 26.20 -8.04
C ASP A 31 -20.52 25.95 -7.20
N PRO A 32 -19.50 25.31 -7.81
CA PRO A 32 -18.20 25.11 -7.17
C PRO A 32 -17.52 26.40 -6.72
N GLY A 33 -17.87 27.55 -7.30
CA GLY A 33 -17.26 28.85 -7.04
C GLY A 33 -17.82 29.55 -5.79
N ASP A 34 -18.95 29.09 -5.25
CA ASP A 34 -19.54 29.69 -4.05
C ASP A 34 -18.74 29.32 -2.79
N LEU A 35 -17.75 30.16 -2.48
CA LEU A 35 -16.89 30.02 -1.30
C LEU A 35 -17.69 30.10 0.02
N ARG A 36 -18.85 30.75 0.05
CA ARG A 36 -19.69 30.82 1.26
C ARG A 36 -20.32 29.47 1.55
N VAL A 37 -20.85 28.80 0.52
CA VAL A 37 -21.41 27.44 0.63
C VAL A 37 -20.32 26.45 1.02
N ARG A 38 -19.14 26.52 0.39
CA ARG A 38 -18.00 25.67 0.77
C ARG A 38 -17.58 25.86 2.21
N ARG A 39 -17.47 27.11 2.67
CA ARG A 39 -17.15 27.42 4.07
C ARG A 39 -18.17 26.80 5.01
N ALA A 40 -19.46 27.04 4.77
CA ALA A 40 -20.53 26.49 5.61
C ALA A 40 -20.52 24.95 5.64
N LEU A 41 -20.24 24.31 4.49
CA LEU A 41 -20.10 22.87 4.39
C LEU A 41 -18.89 22.35 5.18
N ALA A 42 -17.74 23.02 5.05
CA ALA A 42 -16.53 22.67 5.78
C ALA A 42 -16.68 22.86 7.30
N GLU A 43 -17.32 23.95 7.75
CA GLU A 43 -17.65 24.21 9.15
C GLU A 43 -18.54 23.10 9.72
N MET A 44 -19.58 22.71 8.97
CA MET A 44 -20.48 21.64 9.39
C MET A 44 -19.74 20.30 9.54
N TYR A 45 -18.81 19.98 8.63
CA TYR A 45 -17.96 18.80 8.76
C TYR A 45 -17.00 18.88 9.95
N ARG A 46 -16.44 20.06 10.22
CA ARG A 46 -15.59 20.32 11.37
C ARG A 46 -16.34 20.09 12.68
N GLU A 47 -17.55 20.61 12.80
CA GLU A 47 -18.42 20.40 13.97
C GLU A 47 -18.77 18.92 14.20
N MET A 48 -18.92 18.14 13.12
CA MET A 48 -19.17 16.69 13.19
C MET A 48 -17.91 15.85 13.46
N GLY A 49 -16.73 16.47 13.57
CA GLY A 49 -15.48 15.75 13.81
C GLY A 49 -14.90 15.04 12.59
N HIS A 50 -15.19 15.52 11.38
CA HIS A 50 -14.68 14.99 10.11
C HIS A 50 -13.66 15.93 9.47
N PRO A 51 -12.40 15.96 9.96
CA PRO A 51 -11.36 16.88 9.48
C PRO A 51 -10.96 16.64 8.02
N ASP A 52 -11.07 15.40 7.52
CA ASP A 52 -10.85 15.03 6.12
C ASP A 52 -11.84 15.77 5.19
N GLN A 53 -13.13 15.73 5.52
CA GLN A 53 -14.17 16.41 4.74
C GLN A 53 -14.11 17.93 4.92
N ALA A 54 -13.84 18.40 6.14
CA ALA A 54 -13.65 19.84 6.39
C ALA A 54 -12.46 20.39 5.58
N GLY A 55 -11.36 19.64 5.52
CA GLY A 55 -10.21 19.95 4.66
C GLY A 55 -10.59 19.99 3.19
N ARG A 56 -11.24 18.94 2.69
CA ARG A 56 -11.67 18.83 1.28
C ARG A 56 -12.47 20.05 0.80
N TRP A 57 -13.46 20.49 1.57
CA TRP A 57 -14.29 21.63 1.19
C TRP A 57 -13.63 22.98 1.50
N GLY A 58 -12.79 23.01 2.54
CA GLY A 58 -12.11 24.19 3.02
C GLY A 58 -10.87 24.60 2.23
N ILE A 59 -10.17 23.67 1.58
CA ILE A 59 -8.80 23.90 1.06
C ILE A 59 -8.68 25.01 0.01
N VAL A 60 -9.79 25.36 -0.64
CA VAL A 60 -9.86 26.46 -1.61
C VAL A 60 -10.00 27.83 -0.95
N LEU A 61 -10.24 27.89 0.37
CA LEU A 61 -10.29 29.11 1.16
C LEU A 61 -8.91 29.39 1.76
N ASP A 62 -8.23 30.38 1.18
CA ASP A 62 -6.86 30.77 1.56
C ASP A 62 -6.72 31.03 3.07
N GLY A 63 -5.78 30.33 3.70
CA GLY A 63 -5.47 30.45 5.13
C GLY A 63 -6.55 29.93 6.10
N TRP A 64 -7.64 29.32 5.61
CA TRP A 64 -8.78 28.94 6.43
C TRP A 64 -8.72 27.49 6.94
N THR A 65 -8.17 26.58 6.13
CA THR A 65 -8.06 25.16 6.50
C THR A 65 -6.95 24.96 7.53
N THR A 66 -7.26 24.27 8.61
CA THR A 66 -6.31 24.02 9.70
C THR A 66 -5.22 23.01 9.30
N ALA A 67 -4.09 23.03 10.01
CA ALA A 67 -3.00 22.07 9.77
C ALA A 67 -3.46 20.60 9.86
N LYS A 68 -4.34 20.28 10.82
CA LYS A 68 -4.91 18.93 10.98
C LYS A 68 -5.78 18.52 9.78
N GLU A 69 -6.63 19.42 9.30
CA GLU A 69 -7.48 19.16 8.13
C GLU A 69 -6.65 19.03 6.84
N LYS A 70 -5.59 19.84 6.70
CA LYS A 70 -4.61 19.72 5.61
C LYS A 70 -3.92 18.36 5.66
N GLU A 71 -3.49 17.90 6.84
CA GLU A 71 -2.82 16.60 7.00
C GLU A 71 -3.72 15.42 6.60
N GLU A 72 -4.99 15.41 7.04
CA GLU A 72 -5.93 14.34 6.65
C GLU A 72 -6.26 14.39 5.16
N LEU A 73 -6.44 15.58 4.60
CA LEU A 73 -6.67 15.74 3.16
C LEU A 73 -5.50 15.24 2.32
N VAL A 74 -4.26 15.47 2.76
CA VAL A 74 -3.06 15.00 2.08
C VAL A 74 -3.06 13.48 1.91
N LYS A 75 -3.48 12.73 2.93
CA LYS A 75 -3.56 11.25 2.87
C LYS A 75 -4.55 10.80 1.81
N ASP A 76 -5.71 11.46 1.75
CA ASP A 76 -6.76 11.18 0.76
C ASP A 76 -6.33 11.50 -0.67
N ILE A 77 -5.67 12.64 -0.89
CA ILE A 77 -5.14 13.03 -2.20
C ILE A 77 -4.06 12.05 -2.65
N ALA A 78 -3.12 11.72 -1.76
CA ALA A 78 -2.02 10.83 -2.08
C ALA A 78 -2.49 9.41 -2.47
N TYR A 79 -3.57 8.92 -1.86
CA TYR A 79 -4.15 7.62 -2.22
C TYR A 79 -4.80 7.62 -3.60
N ARG A 80 -5.43 8.74 -4.01
CA ARG A 80 -6.18 8.85 -5.27
C ARG A 80 -5.31 9.20 -6.46
N GLY A 81 -4.23 9.96 -6.24
CA GLY A 81 -3.43 10.54 -7.30
C GLY A 81 -4.01 11.85 -7.87
N GLU A 82 -3.21 12.53 -8.68
CA GLU A 82 -3.48 13.90 -9.15
C GLU A 82 -4.55 13.94 -10.27
N ASP A 83 -4.67 12.88 -11.06
CA ASP A 83 -5.53 12.84 -12.26
C ASP A 83 -7.04 13.03 -11.97
N ASP A 84 -7.50 12.69 -10.75
CA ASP A 84 -8.92 12.82 -10.34
C ASP A 84 -9.15 13.98 -9.35
N LEU A 85 -8.14 14.84 -9.14
CA LEU A 85 -8.16 15.83 -8.06
C LEU A 85 -9.23 16.91 -8.26
N VAL A 86 -9.38 17.40 -9.49
CA VAL A 86 -10.37 18.44 -9.82
C VAL A 86 -11.79 17.96 -9.52
N LYS A 87 -12.12 16.73 -9.91
CA LYS A 87 -13.43 16.12 -9.67
C LYS A 87 -13.61 15.77 -8.20
N PHE A 88 -12.57 15.25 -7.55
CA PHE A 88 -12.61 14.90 -6.13
C PHE A 88 -12.86 16.12 -5.23
N LEU A 89 -12.11 17.20 -5.40
CA LEU A 89 -12.27 18.44 -4.64
C LEU A 89 -13.40 19.33 -5.20
N ASN A 90 -14.01 18.90 -6.30
CA ASN A 90 -15.01 19.64 -7.06
C ASN A 90 -14.55 21.08 -7.34
N LEU A 91 -13.32 21.31 -7.81
CA LEU A 91 -12.72 22.66 -7.82
C LEU A 91 -13.44 23.62 -8.79
N PRO A 92 -13.55 24.92 -8.48
CA PRO A 92 -14.10 25.91 -9.41
C PRO A 92 -13.12 26.30 -10.54
N SER A 93 -11.83 25.98 -10.38
CA SER A 93 -10.76 26.28 -11.32
C SER A 93 -9.64 25.24 -11.15
N GLY A 94 -8.54 25.38 -11.88
CA GLY A 94 -7.42 24.45 -11.80
C GLY A 94 -6.83 24.34 -10.37
N PRO A 95 -6.19 23.21 -10.03
CA PRO A 95 -5.66 22.95 -8.69
C PRO A 95 -4.58 23.94 -8.25
N HIS A 96 -3.83 24.52 -9.20
CA HIS A 96 -2.78 25.50 -8.91
C HIS A 96 -3.30 26.93 -8.67
N THR A 97 -4.61 27.16 -8.79
CA THR A 97 -5.21 28.49 -8.56
C THR A 97 -5.34 28.82 -7.06
N PHE A 98 -5.33 27.81 -6.19
CA PHE A 98 -5.52 27.98 -4.74
C PHE A 98 -4.17 27.82 -4.02
N PRO A 99 -3.63 28.85 -3.35
CA PRO A 99 -2.30 28.80 -2.73
C PRO A 99 -2.10 27.62 -1.78
N ASP A 100 -3.05 27.42 -0.86
CA ASP A 100 -3.01 26.32 0.10
C ASP A 100 -3.04 24.93 -0.56
N LEU A 101 -3.79 24.77 -1.65
CA LEU A 101 -3.81 23.51 -2.41
C LEU A 101 -2.51 23.34 -3.21
N HIS A 102 -2.02 24.40 -3.84
CA HIS A 102 -0.77 24.41 -4.57
C HIS A 102 0.40 23.99 -3.66
N ASP A 103 0.49 24.56 -2.47
CA ASP A 103 1.55 24.24 -1.49
C ASP A 103 1.44 22.80 -0.98
N LEU A 104 0.21 22.31 -0.79
CA LEU A 104 -0.03 20.90 -0.45
C LEU A 104 0.48 19.96 -1.54
N LEU A 105 0.17 20.26 -2.81
CA LEU A 105 0.56 19.44 -3.95
C LEU A 105 2.08 19.47 -4.19
N ALA A 106 2.71 20.63 -4.02
CA ALA A 106 4.13 20.82 -4.24
C ALA A 106 5.02 20.12 -3.19
N GLY A 107 4.53 19.94 -1.96
CA GLY A 107 5.32 19.40 -0.85
C GLY A 107 4.70 18.17 -0.19
N PRO A 108 3.76 18.34 0.77
CA PRO A 108 3.23 17.25 1.58
C PRO A 108 2.67 16.08 0.76
N VAL A 109 1.84 16.34 -0.26
CA VAL A 109 1.26 15.28 -1.10
C VAL A 109 2.35 14.48 -1.79
N LYS A 110 3.38 15.11 -2.33
CA LYS A 110 4.51 14.42 -2.96
C LYS A 110 5.23 13.47 -2.01
N LYS A 111 5.37 13.82 -0.72
CA LYS A 111 5.95 12.94 0.31
C LYS A 111 5.12 11.67 0.56
N TYR A 112 3.79 11.75 0.43
CA TYR A 112 2.90 10.59 0.58
C TYR A 112 2.65 9.85 -0.74
N MET A 113 2.76 10.53 -1.88
CA MET A 113 2.69 9.97 -3.23
C MET A 113 3.99 9.29 -3.65
N GLU A 114 5.14 9.68 -3.07
CA GLU A 114 6.37 8.91 -3.16
C GLU A 114 6.02 7.48 -2.78
N PRO A 115 6.02 6.56 -3.74
CA PRO A 115 5.34 5.32 -3.53
C PRO A 115 6.16 4.58 -2.48
N SER A 116 5.55 4.34 -1.30
CA SER A 116 6.10 3.43 -0.27
C SER A 116 6.43 2.04 -0.84
N SER A 117 6.04 1.81 -2.10
CA SER A 117 6.51 0.76 -2.99
C SER A 117 8.01 0.51 -3.01
N GLY A 118 8.87 1.53 -2.80
CA GLY A 118 10.31 1.32 -2.73
C GLY A 118 10.72 0.53 -1.49
N ARG A 119 10.21 0.93 -0.32
CA ARG A 119 10.66 0.40 0.98
C ARG A 119 10.30 -1.08 1.18
N TRP A 120 9.11 -1.51 0.77
CA TRP A 120 8.78 -2.95 0.87
C TRP A 120 9.57 -3.77 -0.14
N ARG A 121 9.87 -3.24 -1.33
CA ARG A 121 10.69 -3.92 -2.34
C ARG A 121 12.13 -4.08 -1.88
N GLU A 122 12.71 -3.04 -1.30
CA GLU A 122 14.05 -3.09 -0.70
C GLU A 122 14.11 -4.13 0.42
N THR A 123 13.06 -4.18 1.26
CA THR A 123 12.95 -5.19 2.32
C THR A 123 12.85 -6.60 1.73
N LEU A 124 12.01 -6.83 0.73
CA LEU A 124 11.90 -8.14 0.06
C LEU A 124 13.18 -8.54 -0.67
N PHE A 125 13.85 -7.59 -1.33
CA PHE A 125 15.14 -7.83 -1.94
C PHE A 125 16.19 -8.24 -0.90
N GLY A 126 16.24 -7.56 0.25
CA GLY A 126 17.10 -7.94 1.37
C GLY A 126 16.80 -9.35 1.89
N ILE A 127 15.53 -9.69 2.09
CA ILE A 127 15.10 -11.03 2.52
C ILE A 127 15.51 -12.09 1.49
N ALA A 128 15.27 -11.85 0.20
CA ALA A 128 15.65 -12.76 -0.86
C ALA A 128 17.16 -12.96 -0.96
N ALA A 129 17.95 -11.89 -0.82
CA ALA A 129 19.41 -11.95 -0.83
C ALA A 129 19.97 -12.77 0.34
N ILE A 130 19.42 -12.56 1.55
CA ILE A 130 19.79 -13.34 2.74
C ILE A 130 19.41 -14.82 2.54
N GLY A 131 18.20 -15.10 2.04
CA GLY A 131 17.77 -16.46 1.78
C GLY A 131 18.64 -17.18 0.74
N TRP A 132 19.07 -16.48 -0.32
CA TRP A 132 20.05 -16.98 -1.29
C TRP A 132 21.41 -17.29 -0.65
N LEU A 133 21.92 -16.38 0.17
CA LEU A 133 23.19 -16.56 0.87
C LEU A 133 23.15 -17.79 1.79
N VAL A 134 22.10 -17.91 2.61
CA VAL A 134 21.91 -19.05 3.51
C VAL A 134 21.78 -20.36 2.73
N SER A 135 21.00 -20.37 1.65
CA SER A 135 20.86 -21.56 0.80
C SER A 135 22.19 -21.99 0.18
N THR A 136 22.99 -21.03 -0.28
CA THR A 136 24.31 -21.29 -0.86
C THR A 136 25.27 -21.89 0.17
N ILE A 137 25.30 -21.32 1.39
CA ILE A 137 26.13 -21.83 2.48
C ILE A 137 25.69 -23.24 2.90
N ALA A 138 24.39 -23.47 3.07
CA ALA A 138 23.84 -24.78 3.42
C ALA A 138 24.16 -25.84 2.37
N PHE A 139 24.06 -25.48 1.08
CA PHE A 139 24.42 -26.37 -0.03
C PHE A 139 25.91 -26.77 0.01
N LEU A 140 26.81 -25.80 0.23
CA LEU A 140 28.24 -26.06 0.32
C LEU A 140 28.58 -26.97 1.51
N ILE A 141 28.02 -26.68 2.69
CA ILE A 141 28.23 -27.51 3.89
C ILE A 141 27.68 -28.92 3.67
N GLY A 142 26.48 -29.04 3.11
CA GLY A 142 25.87 -30.34 2.80
C GLY A 142 26.68 -31.15 1.80
N SER A 143 27.18 -30.51 0.74
CA SER A 143 28.03 -31.15 -0.27
C SER A 143 29.35 -31.66 0.33
N ILE A 144 30.00 -30.87 1.18
CA ILE A 144 31.22 -31.29 1.90
C ILE A 144 30.90 -32.47 2.83
N ALA A 145 29.83 -32.39 3.63
CA ALA A 145 29.44 -33.44 4.56
C ALA A 145 29.17 -34.77 3.85
N VAL A 146 28.40 -34.74 2.75
CA VAL A 146 28.12 -35.94 1.93
C VAL A 146 29.42 -36.51 1.36
N THR A 147 30.31 -35.66 0.84
CA THR A 147 31.60 -36.10 0.30
C THR A 147 32.43 -36.82 1.36
N VAL A 148 32.54 -36.23 2.56
CA VAL A 148 33.28 -36.84 3.69
C VAL A 148 32.68 -38.19 4.06
N LEU A 149 31.35 -38.30 4.22
CA LEU A 149 30.67 -39.55 4.58
C LEU A 149 30.91 -40.65 3.54
N VAL A 150 30.84 -40.31 2.24
CA VAL A 150 31.13 -41.26 1.16
C VAL A 150 32.58 -41.71 1.19
N THR A 151 33.53 -40.78 1.32
CA THR A 151 34.97 -41.11 1.30
C THR A 151 35.45 -41.86 2.54
N ALA A 152 34.80 -41.66 3.69
CA ALA A 152 35.14 -42.30 4.94
C ALA A 152 34.35 -43.60 5.18
N GLU A 153 33.46 -43.98 4.27
CA GLU A 153 32.53 -45.11 4.41
C GLU A 153 31.70 -45.04 5.71
N LEU A 154 31.30 -43.82 6.09
CA LEU A 154 30.57 -43.56 7.33
C LEU A 154 29.08 -43.29 7.06
N GLY A 155 28.22 -44.01 7.78
CA GLY A 155 26.80 -43.70 7.90
C GLY A 155 25.98 -43.82 6.61
N ASP A 156 24.89 -43.05 6.53
CA ASP A 156 24.00 -43.00 5.36
C ASP A 156 24.15 -41.64 4.64
N PRO A 157 25.01 -41.56 3.60
CA PRO A 157 25.22 -40.32 2.86
C PRO A 157 23.97 -39.88 2.10
N ALA A 158 23.09 -40.80 1.71
CA ALA A 158 21.84 -40.49 1.01
C ALA A 158 20.84 -39.81 1.94
N GLY A 159 20.71 -40.31 3.18
CA GLY A 159 19.90 -39.68 4.23
C GLY A 159 20.36 -38.25 4.53
N VAL A 160 21.67 -38.02 4.68
CA VAL A 160 22.24 -36.69 4.93
C VAL A 160 22.04 -35.75 3.74
N ALA A 161 22.24 -36.24 2.50
CA ALA A 161 21.99 -35.46 1.29
C ALA A 161 20.53 -35.00 1.20
N ARG A 162 19.56 -35.86 1.55
CA ARG A 162 18.13 -35.50 1.56
C ARG A 162 17.79 -34.52 2.68
N LEU A 163 18.34 -34.74 3.88
CA LEU A 163 18.09 -33.90 5.05
C LEU A 163 18.56 -32.45 4.85
N ILE A 164 19.72 -32.26 4.22
CA ILE A 164 20.27 -30.91 3.97
C ILE A 164 19.77 -30.35 2.63
N GLY A 165 19.65 -31.19 1.60
CA GLY A 165 19.29 -30.77 0.25
C GLY A 165 17.84 -30.27 0.14
N CYS A 166 16.87 -30.95 0.75
CA CYS A 166 15.46 -30.58 0.59
C CYS A 166 15.13 -29.19 1.17
N PRO A 167 15.52 -28.85 2.41
CA PRO A 167 15.31 -27.51 2.95
C PRO A 167 16.05 -26.42 2.16
N THR A 168 17.24 -26.73 1.64
CA THR A 168 18.04 -25.80 0.84
C THR A 168 17.34 -25.45 -0.48
N VAL A 169 16.76 -26.44 -1.17
CA VAL A 169 16.00 -26.23 -2.41
C VAL A 169 14.73 -25.41 -2.16
N VAL A 170 14.04 -25.67 -1.04
CA VAL A 170 12.86 -24.90 -0.61
C VAL A 170 13.23 -23.43 -0.37
N LEU A 171 14.29 -23.18 0.39
CA LEU A 171 14.72 -21.82 0.71
C LEU A 171 15.18 -21.07 -0.55
N ALA A 172 15.90 -21.73 -1.46
CA ALA A 172 16.33 -21.14 -2.73
C ALA A 172 15.14 -20.81 -3.65
N GLY A 173 14.15 -21.70 -3.75
CA GLY A 173 12.92 -21.50 -4.54
C GLY A 173 12.07 -20.33 -4.03
N LEU A 174 11.87 -20.24 -2.71
CA LEU A 174 11.19 -19.11 -2.07
C LEU A 174 11.94 -17.79 -2.28
N SER A 175 13.26 -17.78 -2.05
CA SER A 175 14.10 -16.59 -2.21
C SER A 175 14.08 -16.07 -3.65
N THR A 176 14.11 -16.97 -4.63
CA THR A 176 14.02 -16.65 -6.05
C THR A 176 12.65 -16.08 -6.43
N SER A 177 11.57 -16.62 -5.84
CA SER A 177 10.21 -16.11 -6.04
C SER A 177 10.03 -14.70 -5.47
N ILE A 178 10.57 -14.46 -4.27
CA ILE A 178 10.55 -13.14 -3.61
C ILE A 178 11.36 -12.12 -4.42
N TYR A 179 12.52 -12.52 -4.95
CA TYR A 179 13.34 -11.67 -5.83
C TYR A 179 12.61 -11.32 -7.13
N ALA A 180 11.95 -12.29 -7.78
CA ALA A 180 11.20 -12.04 -9.00
C ALA A 180 10.06 -11.03 -8.77
N LEU A 181 9.36 -11.11 -7.64
CA LEU A 181 8.32 -10.15 -7.27
C LEU A 181 8.85 -8.73 -7.05
N SER A 182 10.11 -8.57 -6.62
CA SER A 182 10.71 -7.25 -6.42
C SER A 182 11.22 -6.59 -7.72
N ALA A 183 11.64 -7.39 -8.72
CA ALA A 183 12.35 -6.95 -9.92
C ALA A 183 11.51 -6.23 -11.01
N ARG A 184 10.17 -6.19 -10.92
CA ARG A 184 9.25 -5.57 -11.92
C ARG A 184 9.55 -5.99 -13.39
N ALA A 185 10.05 -7.21 -13.59
CA ALA A 185 10.36 -7.70 -14.91
C ALA A 185 9.20 -8.51 -15.50
N TRP A 186 9.04 -8.46 -16.82
CA TRP A 186 8.02 -9.23 -17.53
C TRP A 186 8.20 -10.75 -17.39
N TRP A 187 9.41 -11.21 -17.08
CA TRP A 187 9.72 -12.61 -16.80
C TRP A 187 9.44 -13.05 -15.35
N ALA A 188 9.11 -12.12 -14.45
CA ALA A 188 8.90 -12.41 -13.03
C ALA A 188 7.87 -13.52 -12.77
N PRO A 189 6.71 -13.58 -13.47
CA PRO A 189 5.72 -14.64 -13.23
C PRO A 189 6.27 -16.04 -13.52
N ILE A 190 7.10 -16.19 -14.55
CA ILE A 190 7.71 -17.46 -14.93
C ILE A 190 8.68 -17.92 -13.83
N VAL A 191 9.51 -17.00 -13.34
CA VAL A 191 10.49 -17.30 -12.28
C VAL A 191 9.79 -17.64 -10.95
N VAL A 192 8.67 -16.98 -10.63
CA VAL A 192 7.84 -17.34 -9.47
C VAL A 192 7.29 -18.75 -9.62
N LEU A 193 6.73 -19.11 -10.77
CA LEU A 193 6.19 -20.45 -11.01
C LEU A 193 7.28 -21.53 -10.87
N VAL A 194 8.46 -21.29 -11.45
CA VAL A 194 9.60 -22.20 -11.34
C VAL A 194 10.08 -22.32 -9.89
N GLY A 195 10.21 -21.21 -9.16
CA GLY A 195 10.59 -21.21 -7.75
C GLY A 195 9.60 -21.96 -6.86
N LEU A 196 8.30 -21.81 -7.11
CA LEU A 196 7.24 -22.55 -6.42
C LEU A 196 7.27 -24.05 -6.75
N LEU A 197 7.57 -24.43 -8.00
CA LEU A 197 7.72 -25.84 -8.38
C LEU A 197 8.88 -26.50 -7.64
N PHE A 198 10.06 -25.85 -7.58
CA PHE A 198 11.20 -26.36 -6.80
C PHE A 198 10.88 -26.44 -5.31
N THR A 199 10.18 -25.44 -4.78
CA THR A 199 9.72 -25.43 -3.38
C THR A 199 8.79 -26.60 -3.11
N GLY A 200 7.77 -26.81 -3.96
CA GLY A 200 6.83 -27.92 -3.82
C GLY A 200 7.53 -29.28 -3.89
N ALA A 201 8.42 -29.47 -4.86
CA ALA A 201 9.20 -30.71 -4.99
C ALA A 201 10.09 -30.97 -3.76
N GLY A 202 10.76 -29.93 -3.24
CA GLY A 202 11.57 -30.03 -2.03
C GLY A 202 10.76 -30.37 -0.78
N VAL A 203 9.55 -29.79 -0.63
CA VAL A 203 8.63 -30.13 0.47
C VAL A 203 8.16 -31.57 0.37
N ILE A 204 7.75 -32.04 -0.82
CA ILE A 204 7.31 -33.42 -1.02
C ILE A 204 8.44 -34.41 -0.67
N ALA A 205 9.64 -34.17 -1.18
CA ALA A 205 10.81 -35.00 -0.88
C ALA A 205 11.18 -35.01 0.62
N PHE A 206 11.00 -33.88 1.30
CA PHE A 206 11.19 -33.80 2.75
C PHE A 206 10.11 -34.59 3.51
N LEU A 207 8.84 -34.45 3.14
CA LEU A 207 7.74 -35.15 3.80
C LEU A 207 7.80 -36.67 3.61
N ASP A 208 8.23 -37.12 2.44
CA ASP A 208 8.55 -38.54 2.17
C ASP A 208 9.64 -39.04 3.13
N LEU A 209 10.73 -38.27 3.27
CA LEU A 209 11.85 -38.60 4.14
C LEU A 209 11.44 -38.77 5.61
N VAL A 210 10.54 -37.93 6.13
CA VAL A 210 10.08 -38.02 7.52
C VAL A 210 8.86 -38.94 7.71
N GLY A 211 8.42 -39.65 6.67
CA GLY A 211 7.33 -40.62 6.75
C GLY A 211 5.95 -40.00 6.99
N LEU A 212 5.74 -38.76 6.54
CA LEU A 212 4.46 -38.03 6.70
C LEU A 212 3.54 -38.14 5.47
N LEU A 213 4.01 -38.71 4.35
CA LEU A 213 3.17 -38.99 3.20
C LEU A 213 2.45 -40.34 3.36
N PRO A 214 1.13 -40.41 3.06
CA PRO A 214 0.42 -41.67 3.04
C PRO A 214 0.96 -42.57 1.90
N ASN A 215 1.27 -43.82 2.22
CA ASN A 215 1.63 -44.86 1.25
C ASN A 215 0.46 -45.19 0.31
#